data_AF-A0AAE4EW83-F1
#
_entry.id   AF-A0AAE4EW83-F1
#
_cell.length_a   1.000
_cell.length_b   1.000
_cell.length_c   1.000
_cell.angle_alpha   90.00
_cell.angle_beta   90.00
_cell.angle_gamma   90.00
#
_symmetry.space_group_name_H-M   'P 1'
#
loop_
_entity.id
_entity.type
_entity.pdbx_description
1 polymer ?
#
loop_
_entity_poly.entity_id
_entity_poly.type
_entity_poly.pdbx_seq_one_letter_code
_entity_poly.pdbx_strand_id
1 'polypeptide(L)'
;MVGVILMVAITVLLAATAATFFLGLGSENLGQNTPQAAFTFDYEAGSPDSLIIEHRSGDSIRAGSLYITVSGASTANGQHGFASLSGAPAAGSEITAGSRVTFSKAADLSEASVTLNWQSPDSDQSIQLASWEAP
;
A
#
# COMPACT_ATOMS: atom_id res chain seq x y z
N MET A 1 2.95 -8.40 -48.63
CA MET A 1 2.48 -9.25 -47.50
C MET A 1 3.32 -9.16 -46.23
N VAL A 2 4.61 -8.79 -46.27
CA VAL A 2 5.41 -8.54 -45.03
C VAL A 2 5.05 -7.23 -44.31
N GLY A 3 4.57 -6.20 -45.01
CA GLY A 3 4.26 -4.89 -44.40
C GLY A 3 3.06 -4.87 -43.44
N VAL A 4 2.03 -5.70 -43.70
CA VAL A 4 0.84 -5.79 -42.83
C VAL A 4 1.19 -6.51 -41.52
N ILE A 5 2.04 -7.54 -41.60
CA ILE A 5 2.44 -8.34 -40.44
C ILE A 5 3.26 -7.48 -39.48
N LEU A 6 4.11 -6.59 -40.00
CA LEU A 6 4.93 -5.68 -39.20
C LEU A 6 4.10 -4.60 -38.50
N MET A 7 3.09 -4.02 -39.17
CA MET A 7 2.23 -2.99 -38.59
C MET A 7 1.33 -3.55 -37.49
N VAL A 8 0.76 -4.74 -37.71
CA VAL A 8 -0.03 -5.45 -36.69
C VAL A 8 0.85 -5.85 -35.51
N ALA A 9 2.03 -6.42 -35.75
CA ALA A 9 2.91 -6.90 -34.68
C ALA A 9 3.28 -5.82 -33.65
N ILE A 10 3.54 -4.59 -34.10
CA ILE A 10 3.90 -3.47 -33.20
C ILE A 10 2.68 -3.00 -32.38
N THR A 11 1.50 -2.91 -32.99
CA THR A 11 0.27 -2.55 -32.26
C THR A 11 -0.14 -3.60 -31.23
N VAL A 12 0.10 -4.88 -31.52
CA VAL A 12 -0.14 -5.99 -30.58
C VAL A 12 0.87 -5.95 -29.43
N LEU A 13 2.14 -5.66 -29.71
CA LEU A 13 3.17 -5.54 -28.67
C LEU A 13 2.86 -4.38 -27.70
N LEU A 14 2.51 -3.20 -28.22
CA LEU A 14 2.16 -2.02 -27.41
C LEU A 14 0.89 -2.23 -26.58
N ALA A 15 -0.11 -2.95 -27.12
CA ALA A 15 -1.32 -3.30 -26.36
C ALA A 15 -1.03 -4.33 -25.25
N ALA A 16 -0.14 -5.29 -25.50
CA ALA A 16 0.26 -6.30 -24.51
C ALA A 16 1.07 -5.70 -23.35
N THR A 17 2.00 -4.77 -23.62
CA THR A 17 2.81 -4.15 -22.55
C THR A 17 2.01 -3.16 -21.69
N ALA A 18 1.01 -2.48 -22.25
CA ALA A 18 0.10 -1.67 -21.46
C ALA A 18 -0.80 -2.54 -20.57
N ALA A 19 -1.22 -3.72 -21.03
CA ALA A 19 -1.93 -4.68 -20.20
C ALA A 19 -1.04 -5.22 -19.06
N THR A 20 0.25 -5.48 -19.30
CA THR A 20 1.18 -5.93 -18.25
C THR A 20 1.57 -4.83 -17.25
N PHE A 21 1.47 -3.56 -17.63
CA PHE A 21 1.64 -2.45 -16.67
C PHE A 21 0.45 -2.32 -15.70
N PHE A 22 -0.74 -2.79 -16.07
CA PHE A 22 -1.90 -2.91 -15.15
C PHE A 22 -2.01 -4.29 -14.49
N LEU A 23 -1.44 -5.34 -15.09
CA LEU A 23 -1.32 -6.68 -14.49
C LEU A 23 -0.09 -6.82 -13.58
N GLY A 24 0.61 -5.72 -13.28
CA GLY A 24 1.59 -5.62 -12.21
C GLY A 24 0.99 -5.57 -10.80
N LEU A 25 -0.31 -5.87 -10.65
CA LEU A 25 -0.85 -6.29 -9.36
C LEU A 25 -0.34 -7.71 -9.11
N GLY A 26 0.73 -7.82 -8.32
CA GLY A 26 1.36 -9.07 -7.91
C GLY A 26 0.44 -9.98 -7.10
N SER A 27 -0.54 -10.59 -7.75
CA SER A 27 -1.45 -11.57 -7.18
C SER A 27 -1.13 -12.96 -7.70
N GLU A 28 0.10 -13.45 -7.50
CA GLU A 28 0.45 -14.85 -7.81
C GLU A 28 1.10 -15.63 -6.67
N ASN A 29 1.19 -15.05 -5.46
CA ASN A 29 1.52 -15.83 -4.25
C ASN A 29 0.71 -15.38 -3.02
N LEU A 30 -0.56 -15.01 -3.22
CA LEU A 30 -1.49 -14.83 -2.12
C LEU A 30 -1.95 -16.24 -1.70
N GLY A 31 -1.20 -16.86 -0.79
CA GLY A 31 -1.66 -18.06 -0.08
C GLY A 31 -3.07 -17.81 0.47
N GLN A 32 -3.87 -18.87 0.61
CA GLN A 32 -5.32 -18.91 0.89
C GLN A 32 -5.85 -18.06 2.08
N ASN A 33 -5.00 -17.28 2.77
CA ASN A 33 -5.32 -16.48 3.94
C ASN A 33 -4.85 -15.01 3.85
N THR A 34 -4.41 -14.52 2.69
CA THR A 34 -4.03 -13.10 2.55
C THR A 34 -5.27 -12.24 2.29
N PRO A 35 -5.57 -11.23 3.12
CA PRO A 35 -6.74 -10.37 2.91
C PRO A 35 -6.58 -9.55 1.62
N GLN A 36 -7.66 -9.47 0.85
CA GLN A 36 -7.77 -8.61 -0.31
C GLN A 36 -8.35 -7.27 0.11
N ALA A 37 -7.49 -6.31 0.45
CA ALA A 37 -7.90 -4.97 0.86
C ALA A 37 -7.15 -3.89 0.08
N ALA A 38 -7.89 -2.88 -0.38
CA ALA A 38 -7.35 -1.73 -1.08
C ALA A 38 -7.17 -0.57 -0.12
N PHE A 39 -5.95 -0.05 -0.04
CA PHE A 39 -5.62 1.12 0.76
C PHE A 39 -5.20 2.28 -0.13
N THR A 40 -5.53 3.48 0.30
CA THR A 40 -5.04 4.72 -0.33
C THR A 40 -4.34 5.58 0.70
N PHE A 41 -3.41 6.40 0.19
CA PHE A 41 -2.66 7.36 0.97
C PHE A 41 -3.03 8.75 0.48
N ASP A 42 -3.34 9.64 1.42
CA ASP A 42 -3.55 11.06 1.17
C ASP A 42 -2.52 11.85 1.97
N TYR A 43 -1.70 12.62 1.25
CA TYR A 43 -0.60 13.37 1.83
C TYR A 43 -1.01 14.84 1.96
N GLU A 44 -0.99 15.33 3.19
CA GLU A 44 -1.20 16.73 3.51
C GLU A 44 0.09 17.34 4.07
N ALA A 45 0.71 18.21 3.28
CA ALA A 45 1.84 19.01 3.71
C ALA A 45 1.43 19.97 4.84
N GLY A 46 2.22 20.02 5.92
CA GLY A 46 1.87 20.70 7.16
C GLY A 46 3.06 20.99 8.07
N SER A 47 2.79 21.17 9.37
CA SER A 47 3.84 21.31 10.39
C SER A 47 3.34 20.72 11.72
N PRO A 48 3.45 19.39 11.91
CA PRO A 48 4.09 18.40 11.04
C PRO A 48 3.25 18.01 9.81
N ASP A 49 3.90 17.43 8.80
CA ASP A 49 3.24 16.75 7.68
C ASP A 49 2.36 15.59 8.17
N SER A 50 1.33 15.27 7.40
CA SER A 50 0.45 14.15 7.70
C SER A 50 0.17 13.27 6.50
N LEU A 51 0.16 11.96 6.73
CA LEU A 51 -0.19 10.95 5.76
C LEU A 51 -1.40 10.17 6.26
N ILE A 52 -2.53 10.35 5.61
CA ILE A 52 -3.79 9.67 5.93
C ILE A 52 -3.81 8.37 5.14
N ILE A 53 -4.00 7.26 5.84
CA ILE A 53 -4.13 5.92 5.28
C ILE A 53 -5.60 5.52 5.40
N GLU A 54 -6.27 5.32 4.28
CA GLU A 54 -7.68 4.95 4.22
C GLU A 54 -7.84 3.54 3.67
N HIS A 55 -8.61 2.70 4.37
CA HIS A 55 -9.08 1.43 3.85
C HIS A 55 -10.29 1.68 2.95
N ARG A 56 -10.13 1.56 1.63
CA ARG A 56 -11.19 1.90 0.68
C ARG A 56 -12.22 0.80 0.48
N SER A 57 -11.76 -0.44 0.41
CA SER A 57 -12.60 -1.58 0.04
C SER A 57 -11.87 -2.90 0.26
N GLY A 58 -12.64 -3.97 0.44
CA GLY A 58 -12.10 -5.33 0.53
C GLY A 58 -12.37 -5.97 1.89
N ASP A 59 -11.55 -6.95 2.22
CA ASP A 59 -11.67 -7.74 3.45
C ASP A 59 -11.39 -6.89 4.70
N SER A 60 -12.08 -7.22 5.79
CA SER A 60 -11.76 -6.68 7.11
C SER A 60 -10.43 -7.26 7.61
N ILE A 61 -9.55 -6.41 8.11
CA ILE A 61 -8.22 -6.80 8.60
C ILE A 61 -8.11 -6.40 10.07
N ARG A 62 -7.43 -7.20 10.90
CA ARG A 62 -7.11 -6.79 12.27
C ARG A 62 -6.01 -5.73 12.28
N ALA A 63 -6.22 -4.64 13.01
CA ALA A 63 -5.25 -3.54 13.09
C ALA A 63 -3.89 -3.98 13.64
N GLY A 64 -3.84 -5.00 14.51
CA GLY A 64 -2.60 -5.57 15.04
C GLY A 64 -1.82 -6.42 14.05
N SER A 65 -2.44 -6.88 12.97
CA SER A 65 -1.79 -7.61 11.87
C SER A 65 -1.20 -6.66 10.82
N LEU A 66 -1.40 -5.35 10.97
CA LEU A 66 -0.83 -4.35 10.06
C LEU A 66 0.29 -3.58 10.73
N TYR A 67 1.28 -3.24 9.92
CA TYR A 67 2.34 -2.31 10.28
C TYR A 67 2.73 -1.48 9.06
N ILE A 68 3.25 -0.28 9.31
CA ILE A 68 3.85 0.55 8.28
C ILE A 68 5.36 0.57 8.46
N THR A 69 6.09 0.66 7.35
CA THR A 69 7.53 0.92 7.36
C THR A 69 7.76 2.26 6.69
N VAL A 70 8.45 3.16 7.39
CA VAL A 70 8.74 4.52 6.94
C VAL A 70 10.24 4.66 6.72
N SER A 71 10.63 5.21 5.58
CA SER A 71 12.02 5.51 5.24
C SER A 71 12.12 6.87 4.56
N GLY A 72 13.23 7.60 4.68
CA GLY A 72 13.41 8.91 4.03
C GLY A 72 12.69 10.08 4.70
N ALA A 73 11.98 9.84 5.81
CA ALA A 73 11.40 10.91 6.61
C ALA A 73 12.46 11.62 7.46
N SER A 74 12.23 12.89 7.84
CA SER A 74 13.15 13.60 8.75
C SER A 74 13.27 12.94 10.13
N THR A 75 12.19 12.32 10.60
CA THR A 75 12.07 11.66 11.90
C THR A 75 11.11 10.47 11.79
N ALA A 76 11.08 9.59 12.80
CA ALA A 76 10.19 8.44 12.84
C ALA A 76 10.37 7.45 11.66
N ASN A 77 11.60 7.28 11.16
CA ASN A 77 11.93 6.17 10.27
C ASN A 77 11.86 4.82 11.01
N GLY A 78 11.61 3.75 10.26
CA GLY A 78 11.49 2.38 10.76
C GLY A 78 10.06 1.85 10.74
N GLN A 79 9.85 0.75 11.46
CA GLN A 79 8.57 0.06 11.53
C GLN A 79 7.68 0.63 12.63
N HIS A 80 6.42 0.89 12.30
CA HIS A 80 5.39 1.32 13.25
C HIS A 80 4.18 0.40 13.15
N GLY A 81 3.70 -0.11 14.29
CA GLY A 81 2.44 -0.86 14.31
C GLY A 81 1.29 0.03 13.88
N PHE A 82 0.38 -0.50 13.05
CA PHE A 82 -0.74 0.29 12.53
C PHE A 82 -1.66 0.79 13.65
N ALA A 83 -1.90 -0.03 14.67
CA ALA A 83 -2.63 0.36 15.88
C ALA A 83 -1.97 1.48 16.71
N SER A 84 -0.74 1.88 16.40
CA SER A 84 -0.04 3.01 17.04
C SER A 84 -0.21 4.35 16.31
N LEU A 85 -0.96 4.35 15.20
CA LEU A 85 -1.26 5.52 14.40
C LEU A 85 -2.43 6.30 15.01
N SER A 86 -2.51 7.60 14.71
CA SER A 86 -3.62 8.41 15.17
C SER A 86 -4.92 7.95 14.49
N GLY A 87 -5.99 7.80 15.27
CA GLY A 87 -7.28 7.33 14.77
C GLY A 87 -7.36 5.82 14.51
N ALA A 88 -6.28 5.06 14.72
CA ALA A 88 -6.32 3.61 14.58
C ALA A 88 -7.13 2.96 15.72
N PRO A 89 -7.95 1.94 15.42
CA PRO A 89 -8.59 1.15 16.46
C PRO A 89 -7.55 0.29 17.19
N ALA A 90 -7.94 -0.29 18.33
CA ALA A 90 -7.07 -1.15 19.11
C ALA A 90 -6.57 -2.35 18.27
N ALA A 91 -5.40 -2.90 18.61
CA ALA A 91 -4.77 -3.97 17.82
C ALA A 91 -5.65 -5.22 17.63
N GLY A 92 -6.55 -5.51 18.58
CA GLY A 92 -7.50 -6.63 18.47
C GLY A 92 -8.76 -6.32 17.65
N SER A 93 -8.96 -5.08 17.23
CA SER A 93 -10.13 -4.64 16.46
C SER A 93 -9.88 -4.75 14.95
N GLU A 94 -10.97 -4.93 14.22
CA GLU A 94 -10.95 -4.98 12.76
C GLU A 94 -11.15 -3.58 12.16
N ILE A 95 -10.39 -3.29 11.12
CA ILE A 95 -10.55 -2.15 10.23
C ILE A 95 -11.32 -2.61 8.99
N THR A 96 -12.33 -1.83 8.62
CA THR A 96 -13.24 -2.09 7.51
C THR A 96 -13.20 -0.93 6.52
N ALA A 97 -13.83 -1.10 5.36
CA ALA A 97 -13.90 -0.04 4.35
C ALA A 97 -14.46 1.26 4.95
N GLY A 98 -13.79 2.38 4.68
CA GLY A 98 -14.05 3.71 5.24
C GLY A 98 -13.25 4.03 6.52
N SER A 99 -12.52 3.07 7.08
CA SER A 99 -11.61 3.32 8.21
C SER A 99 -10.43 4.17 7.74
N ARG A 100 -10.08 5.20 8.51
CA ARG A 100 -8.97 6.10 8.23
C ARG A 100 -8.06 6.22 9.45
N VAL A 101 -6.76 6.25 9.21
CA VAL A 101 -5.74 6.50 10.24
C VAL A 101 -4.75 7.52 9.73
N THR A 102 -4.07 8.22 10.63
CA THR A 102 -3.12 9.27 10.25
C THR A 102 -1.75 9.00 10.84
N PHE A 103 -0.74 9.04 9.98
CA PHE A 103 0.66 9.11 10.36
C PHE A 103 1.12 10.57 10.32
N SER A 104 1.38 11.15 11.49
CA SER A 104 1.89 12.52 11.66
C SER A 104 3.02 12.59 12.68
N LYS A 105 3.77 11.48 12.80
CA LYS A 105 4.90 11.37 13.75
C LYS A 105 6.18 12.00 13.20
N ALA A 106 6.29 12.16 11.88
CA ALA A 106 7.43 12.77 11.23
C ALA A 106 7.17 14.27 11.01
N ALA A 107 8.19 15.10 11.22
CA ALA A 107 8.09 16.53 10.96
C ALA A 107 8.05 16.88 9.46
N ASP A 108 8.65 16.03 8.63
CA ASP A 108 8.81 16.23 7.18
C ASP A 108 8.79 14.85 6.49
N LEU A 109 7.90 14.72 5.51
CA LEU A 109 7.68 13.54 4.68
C LEU A 109 7.97 13.78 3.21
N SER A 110 8.53 14.92 2.82
CA SER A 110 8.80 15.30 1.41
C SER A 110 9.76 14.38 0.66
N GLU A 111 10.59 13.61 1.35
CA GLU A 111 11.45 12.57 0.75
C GLU A 111 11.10 11.15 1.27
N ALA A 112 9.96 11.02 1.94
CA ALA A 112 9.61 9.78 2.62
C ALA A 112 8.96 8.75 1.68
N SER A 113 9.21 7.49 1.98
CA SER A 113 8.49 6.33 1.44
C SER A 113 7.84 5.59 2.61
N VAL A 114 6.55 5.30 2.47
CA VAL A 114 5.73 4.59 3.46
C VAL A 114 5.13 3.36 2.82
N THR A 115 5.45 2.20 3.35
CA THR A 115 4.87 0.92 2.91
C THR A 115 3.94 0.37 3.99
N LEU A 116 2.73 0.00 3.60
CA LEU A 116 1.77 -0.70 4.44
C LEU A 116 1.91 -2.21 4.21
N ASN A 117 2.17 -2.93 5.29
CA ASN A 117 2.42 -4.36 5.26
C ASN A 117 1.45 -5.07 6.21
N TRP A 118 0.98 -6.23 5.77
CA TRP A 118 0.22 -7.17 6.57
C TRP A 118 1.09 -8.34 6.97
N GLN A 119 1.02 -8.73 8.24
CA GLN A 119 1.64 -9.93 8.78
C GLN A 119 0.56 -10.96 9.10
N SER A 120 0.79 -12.19 8.65
CA SER A 120 -0.05 -13.32 9.00
C SER A 120 -0.01 -13.57 10.51
N PRO A 121 -1.15 -13.76 11.19
CA PRO A 121 -1.17 -14.09 12.61
C PRO A 121 -0.70 -15.53 12.89
N ASP A 122 -0.76 -16.40 11.88
CA ASP A 122 -0.48 -17.84 12.00
C ASP A 122 0.91 -18.22 11.44
N SER A 123 1.63 -17.27 10.84
CA SER A 123 2.94 -17.51 10.22
C SER A 123 3.78 -16.23 10.13
N ASP A 124 5.11 -16.36 9.99
CA ASP A 124 6.02 -15.21 9.80
C ASP A 124 5.97 -14.62 8.38
N GLN A 125 4.88 -14.85 7.65
CA GLN A 125 4.69 -14.30 6.31
C GLN A 125 4.21 -12.86 6.40
N SER A 126 4.87 -11.97 5.67
CA SER A 126 4.47 -10.57 5.52
C SER A 126 4.26 -10.23 4.05
N ILE A 127 3.21 -9.46 3.76
CA ILE A 127 2.83 -9.05 2.39
C ILE A 127 2.61 -7.55 2.38
N GLN A 128 3.22 -6.88 1.40
CA GLN A 128 2.97 -5.46 1.15
C GLN A 128 1.59 -5.29 0.53
N LEU A 129 0.73 -4.52 1.19
CA LEU A 129 -0.62 -4.22 0.70
C LEU A 129 -0.65 -2.95 -0.15
N ALA A 130 0.12 -1.94 0.24
CA ALA A 130 0.18 -0.67 -0.46
C ALA A 130 1.49 0.06 -0.15
N SER A 131 1.89 0.96 -1.03
CA SER A 131 3.07 1.82 -0.84
C SER A 131 2.77 3.23 -1.30
N TRP A 132 3.40 4.19 -0.64
CA TRP A 132 3.37 5.60 -0.96
C TRP A 132 4.79 6.14 -0.98
N GLU A 133 5.08 6.99 -1.94
CA GLU A 133 6.34 7.73 -2.05
C GLU A 133 5.97 9.21 -2.12
N ALA A 134 6.81 10.03 -1.50
CA ALA A 134 6.65 11.46 -1.51
C ALA A 134 6.71 12.04 -2.93
N PRO A 135 5.97 13.13 -3.19
CA PRO A 135 5.85 13.76 -4.50
C PRO A 135 7.12 14.49 -4.98
#